data_AF-A0A1E5H185-F1
#
_entry.id   AF-A0A1E5H185-F1
#
_cell.length_a   1.000
_cell.length_b   1.000
_cell.length_c   1.000
_cell.angle_alpha   90.00
_cell.angle_beta   90.00
_cell.angle_gamma   90.00
#
_symmetry.space_group_name_H-M   'P 1'
#
loop_
_entity.id
_entity.type
_entity.pdbx_description
1 polymer ?
#
loop_
_entity_poly.entity_id
_entity_poly.type
_entity_poly.pdbx_seq_one_letter_code
_entity_poly.pdbx_strand_id
1 'polypeptide(L)'
;MSEFVYADNWKAIEGTSLAKAKIREKLVDSLEKEHLLEISRMLRNEGFMPKDFILSEYPIAGVYVCQALDNSNYFTVAYDSNKKELTPTYTTLKCDENRNNTFACQTIAESIKKTEC
;
A
#
# COMPACT_ATOMS: atom_id res chain seq x y z
N MET A 1 10.39 21.75 -4.02
CA MET A 1 10.24 20.29 -4.22
C MET A 1 9.36 20.14 -5.45
N SER A 2 9.75 19.32 -6.43
CA SER A 2 8.84 18.99 -7.52
C SER A 2 7.61 18.31 -6.93
N GLU A 3 6.43 18.89 -7.10
CA GLU A 3 5.18 18.21 -6.78
C GLU A 3 4.95 17.15 -7.84
N PHE A 4 5.36 15.92 -7.55
CA PHE A 4 4.97 14.78 -8.37
C PHE A 4 3.44 14.68 -8.40
N VAL A 5 2.91 14.22 -9.53
CA VAL A 5 1.49 13.92 -9.71
C VAL A 5 1.30 12.41 -9.84
N TYR A 6 0.06 11.93 -9.68
CA TYR A 6 -0.27 10.55 -10.02
C TYR A 6 -0.09 10.33 -11.52
N ALA A 7 0.51 9.21 -11.90
CA ALA A 7 0.62 8.78 -13.28
C ALA A 7 -0.64 8.04 -13.77
N ASP A 8 -1.46 7.54 -12.84
CA ASP A 8 -2.74 6.85 -13.06
C ASP A 8 -2.66 5.64 -14.03
N ASN A 9 -1.45 5.09 -14.19
CA ASN A 9 -1.20 3.92 -15.03
C ASN A 9 -1.20 2.65 -14.19
N TRP A 10 -2.37 2.26 -13.67
CA TRP A 10 -2.54 1.10 -12.80
C TRP A 10 -1.89 -0.18 -13.36
N LYS A 11 -1.97 -0.40 -14.68
CA LYS A 11 -1.37 -1.56 -15.36
C LYS A 11 0.15 -1.64 -15.22
N ALA A 12 0.83 -0.50 -15.11
CA ALA A 12 2.27 -0.47 -14.91
C ALA A 12 2.65 -0.75 -13.44
N ILE A 13 1.75 -0.44 -12.50
CA ILE A 13 2.03 -0.44 -11.07
C ILE A 13 1.62 -1.77 -10.42
N GLU A 14 0.49 -2.36 -10.81
CA GLU A 14 0.09 -3.68 -10.33
C GLU A 14 1.12 -4.76 -10.69
N GLY A 15 1.22 -5.77 -9.82
CA GLY A 15 2.24 -6.81 -9.87
C GLY A 15 3.67 -6.32 -9.60
N THR A 16 3.87 -5.06 -9.20
CA THR A 16 5.21 -4.56 -8.87
C THR A 16 5.67 -5.10 -7.53
N SER A 17 6.84 -5.75 -7.52
CA SER A 17 7.52 -6.13 -6.28
C SER A 17 7.85 -4.90 -5.46
N LEU A 18 7.61 -4.96 -4.14
CA LEU A 18 7.91 -3.87 -3.22
C LEU A 18 9.41 -3.76 -2.87
N ALA A 19 10.26 -4.53 -3.54
CA ALA A 19 11.70 -4.32 -3.51
C ALA A 19 12.07 -2.94 -4.10
N LYS A 20 12.83 -2.14 -3.34
CA LYS A 20 13.23 -0.77 -3.71
C LYS A 20 13.84 -0.66 -5.11
N ALA A 21 14.68 -1.62 -5.51
CA ALA A 21 15.29 -1.65 -6.83
C ALA A 21 14.24 -1.84 -7.94
N LYS A 22 13.27 -2.73 -7.73
CA LYS A 22 12.21 -3.01 -8.70
C LYS A 22 11.25 -1.86 -8.89
N ILE A 23 10.88 -1.17 -7.80
CA ILE A 23 10.09 0.06 -7.87
C ILE A 23 10.82 1.11 -8.72
N ARG A 24 12.11 1.33 -8.45
CA ARG A 24 12.92 2.34 -9.17
C ARG A 24 13.12 2.03 -10.64
N GLU A 25 13.30 0.75 -10.97
CA GLU A 25 13.51 0.25 -12.33
C GLU A 25 12.22 0.31 -13.16
N LYS A 26 11.09 -0.09 -12.58
CA LYS A 26 9.83 -0.26 -13.30
C LYS A 26 9.01 1.03 -13.42
N LEU A 27 9.07 1.91 -12.42
CA LEU A 27 8.18 3.06 -12.34
C LEU A 27 8.86 4.38 -12.70
N VAL A 28 8.16 5.17 -13.50
CA VAL A 28 8.47 6.58 -13.77
C VAL A 28 8.31 7.41 -12.51
N ASP A 29 8.92 8.59 -12.46
CA ASP A 29 8.80 9.46 -11.30
C ASP A 29 7.36 9.99 -11.17
N SER A 30 6.67 9.58 -10.11
CA SER A 30 5.27 9.87 -9.82
C SER A 30 4.98 9.73 -8.32
N LEU A 31 3.81 10.18 -7.86
CA LEU A 31 3.40 9.96 -6.47
C LEU A 31 3.30 8.48 -6.12
N GLU A 32 2.83 7.64 -7.04
CA GLU A 32 2.74 6.20 -6.79
C GLU A 32 4.12 5.59 -6.53
N LYS A 33 5.15 6.02 -7.27
CA LYS A 33 6.51 5.56 -7.03
C LYS A 33 7.00 5.93 -5.63
N GLU A 34 6.80 7.18 -5.21
CA GLU A 34 7.17 7.64 -3.88
C GLU A 34 6.40 6.88 -2.78
N HIS A 35 5.10 6.68 -2.99
CA HIS A 35 4.28 5.91 -2.06
C HIS A 35 4.73 4.46 -1.93
N LEU A 36 5.03 3.78 -3.03
CA LEU A 36 5.53 2.39 -2.98
C LEU A 36 6.92 2.29 -2.35
N LEU A 37 7.78 3.29 -2.56
CA LEU A 37 9.08 3.37 -1.87
C LEU A 37 8.90 3.54 -0.35
N GLU A 38 7.89 4.31 0.05
CA GLU A 38 7.54 4.51 1.45
C GLU A 38 6.92 3.25 2.08
N ILE A 39 5.98 2.58 1.39
CA ILE A 39 5.44 1.28 1.83
C ILE A 39 6.57 0.25 1.97
N SER A 40 7.52 0.22 1.03
CA SER A 40 8.74 -0.60 1.12
C SER A 40 9.59 -0.28 2.36
N ARG A 41 9.62 0.99 2.79
CA ARG A 41 10.29 1.42 4.03
C ARG A 41 9.51 0.98 5.27
N MET A 42 8.19 1.15 5.29
CA MET A 42 7.33 0.71 6.39
C MET A 42 7.48 -0.79 6.66
N LEU A 43 7.42 -1.62 5.61
CA LEU A 43 7.67 -3.07 5.71
C LEU A 43 9.02 -3.38 6.38
N ARG A 44 10.10 -2.72 5.95
CA ARG A 44 11.43 -2.91 6.56
C ARG A 44 11.46 -2.52 8.03
N ASN A 45 10.82 -1.40 8.39
CA ASN A 45 10.80 -0.92 9.78
C ASN A 45 10.08 -1.90 10.72
N GLU A 46 9.10 -2.63 10.19
CA GLU A 46 8.35 -3.65 10.94
C GLU A 46 9.00 -5.05 10.86
N GLY A 47 10.16 -5.18 10.22
CA GLY A 47 10.91 -6.44 10.12
C GLY A 47 10.52 -7.34 8.95
N PHE A 48 9.62 -6.91 8.07
CA PHE A 48 9.28 -7.63 6.84
C PHE A 48 10.30 -7.37 5.74
N MET A 49 10.41 -8.32 4.81
CA MET A 49 11.26 -8.22 3.63
C MET A 49 10.41 -7.76 2.43
N PRO A 50 10.57 -6.51 1.92
CA PRO A 50 9.69 -6.01 0.85
C PRO A 50 9.75 -6.78 -0.46
N LYS A 51 10.82 -7.52 -0.71
CA LYS A 51 10.94 -8.38 -1.90
C LYS A 51 9.94 -9.55 -1.89
N ASP A 52 9.42 -9.90 -0.71
CA ASP A 52 8.48 -11.01 -0.53
C ASP A 52 7.02 -10.54 -0.70
N PHE A 53 6.82 -9.27 -1.09
CA PHE A 53 5.52 -8.65 -1.31
C PHE A 53 5.41 -8.02 -2.70
N ILE A 54 4.19 -7.97 -3.21
CA ILE A 54 3.82 -7.28 -4.45
C ILE A 54 2.66 -6.31 -4.17
N LEU A 55 2.54 -5.28 -5.01
CA LEU A 55 1.28 -4.55 -5.15
C LEU A 55 0.31 -5.43 -5.96
N SER A 56 -0.67 -6.02 -5.28
CA SER A 56 -1.67 -6.90 -5.90
C SER A 56 -2.71 -6.07 -6.65
N GLU A 57 -3.23 -5.02 -6.02
CA GLU A 57 -4.30 -4.19 -6.61
C GLU A 57 -4.03 -2.70 -6.35
N TYR A 58 -4.47 -1.87 -7.28
CA TYR A 58 -4.48 -0.41 -7.19
C TYR A 58 -5.88 0.11 -7.52
N PRO A 59 -6.86 -0.05 -6.60
CA PRO A 59 -8.27 0.17 -6.91
C PRO A 59 -8.60 1.64 -7.20
N ILE A 60 -7.91 2.57 -6.53
CA ILE A 60 -8.06 4.01 -6.73
C ILE A 60 -6.75 4.71 -6.36
N ALA A 61 -6.56 5.91 -6.88
CA ALA A 61 -5.40 6.73 -6.58
C ALA A 61 -5.16 6.87 -5.07
N GLY A 62 -3.94 6.52 -4.64
CA GLY A 62 -3.52 6.58 -3.24
C GLY A 62 -3.94 5.39 -2.37
N VAL A 63 -4.62 4.37 -2.91
CA VAL A 63 -4.93 3.13 -2.18
C VAL A 63 -4.14 1.97 -2.77
N TYR A 64 -3.38 1.29 -1.92
CA TYR A 64 -2.44 0.26 -2.31
C TYR A 64 -2.76 -1.03 -1.58
N VAL A 65 -3.09 -2.06 -2.34
CA VAL A 65 -3.35 -3.40 -1.82
C VAL A 65 -2.13 -4.27 -2.04
N CYS A 66 -1.54 -4.73 -0.95
CA CYS A 66 -0.27 -5.45 -0.97
C CYS A 66 -0.47 -6.89 -0.49
N GLN A 67 0.18 -7.82 -1.19
CA GLN A 67 0.06 -9.25 -0.90
C GLN A 67 1.45 -9.88 -0.81
N ALA A 68 1.63 -10.78 0.16
CA ALA A 68 2.81 -11.63 0.23
C ALA A 68 2.81 -12.66 -0.92
N LEU A 69 3.97 -12.96 -1.49
CA LEU A 69 4.10 -13.88 -2.63
C LEU A 69 3.65 -15.32 -2.32
N ASP A 70 3.68 -15.71 -1.06
CA ASP A 70 3.21 -17.02 -0.58
C ASP A 70 1.71 -17.02 -0.20
N ASN A 71 1.01 -15.89 -0.41
CA ASN A 71 -0.37 -15.64 -0.01
C ASN A 71 -0.62 -15.73 1.51
N SER A 72 0.41 -15.68 2.35
CA SER A 72 0.27 -15.76 3.81
C SER A 72 -0.30 -14.49 4.43
N ASN A 73 -0.05 -13.33 3.79
CA ASN A 73 -0.38 -12.02 4.32
C ASN A 73 -0.94 -11.11 3.23
N TYR A 74 -1.89 -10.27 3.64
CA TYR A 74 -2.51 -9.26 2.81
C TYR A 74 -2.75 -8.02 3.67
N PHE A 75 -2.45 -6.84 3.13
CA PHE A 75 -2.68 -5.58 3.82
C PHE A 75 -2.95 -4.45 2.85
N THR A 76 -3.63 -3.42 3.35
CA THR A 76 -3.95 -2.21 2.59
C THR A 76 -3.23 -1.02 3.20
N VAL A 77 -2.79 -0.10 2.35
CA VAL A 77 -2.27 1.21 2.76
C VAL A 77 -2.98 2.28 1.96
N ALA A 78 -3.49 3.31 2.63
CA ALA A 78 -4.16 4.44 2.01
C ALA A 78 -3.40 5.74 2.29
N TYR A 79 -3.30 6.60 1.29
CA TYR A 79 -2.73 7.94 1.42
C TYR A 79 -3.80 8.93 1.90
N ASP A 80 -3.54 9.60 3.02
CA ASP A 80 -4.35 10.71 3.52
C ASP A 80 -3.77 12.03 2.99
N SER A 81 -4.48 12.69 2.08
CA SER A 81 -4.03 13.94 1.47
C SER A 81 -4.02 15.14 2.43
N ASN A 82 -4.84 15.11 3.49
CA ASN A 82 -4.87 16.18 4.49
C ASN A 82 -3.63 16.12 5.38
N LYS A 83 -3.24 14.90 5.78
CA LYS A 83 -2.06 14.66 6.62
C LYS A 83 -0.78 14.48 5.83
N LYS A 84 -0.89 14.25 4.52
CA LYS A 84 0.20 13.93 3.59
C LYS A 84 1.00 12.70 4.03
N GLU A 85 0.29 11.66 4.46
CA GLU A 85 0.91 10.44 5.00
C GLU A 85 0.24 9.17 4.48
N LEU A 86 1.02 8.08 4.44
CA LEU A 86 0.52 6.74 4.16
C LEU A 86 0.14 6.05 5.47
N THR A 87 -1.11 5.58 5.54
CA THR A 87 -1.68 4.93 6.72
C THR A 87 -2.03 3.49 6.37
N PRO A 88 -1.50 2.48 7.07
CA PRO A 88 -2.00 1.11 6.97
C PRO A 88 -3.47 1.08 7.36
N THR A 89 -4.30 0.33 6.65
CA THR A 89 -5.73 0.19 6.95
C THR A 89 -6.13 -1.27 6.93
N TYR A 90 -7.14 -1.62 7.71
CA TYR A 90 -7.82 -2.92 7.62
C TYR A 90 -9.25 -2.71 7.13
N THR A 91 -9.77 -3.74 6.47
CA THR A 91 -11.14 -3.77 5.98
C THR A 91 -11.94 -4.85 6.71
N THR A 92 -13.18 -4.54 7.07
CA THR A 92 -14.13 -5.49 7.68
C THR A 92 -15.25 -5.85 6.71
N LEU A 93 -15.88 -7.01 6.91
CA LEU A 93 -17.04 -7.45 6.14
C LEU A 93 -18.30 -6.62 6.46
N LYS A 94 -18.39 -6.10 7.69
CA LYS A 94 -19.52 -5.27 8.15
C LYS A 94 -19.11 -3.81 8.23
N CYS A 95 -19.98 -2.92 7.78
CA CYS A 95 -19.82 -1.48 7.99
C CYS A 95 -20.12 -1.08 9.44
N ASP A 96 -19.53 0.04 9.87
CA ASP A 96 -19.95 0.79 11.04
C ASP A 96 -21.26 1.56 10.82
N GLU A 97 -21.69 2.31 11.83
CA GLU A 97 -22.90 3.15 11.80
C GLU A 97 -22.88 4.25 10.72
N ASN A 98 -21.68 4.64 10.27
CA ASN A 98 -21.46 5.65 9.24
C ASN A 98 -21.26 5.03 7.84
N ARG A 99 -21.50 3.71 7.70
CA ARG A 99 -21.32 2.92 6.46
C ARG A 99 -19.85 2.76 6.03
N ASN A 100 -18.89 3.00 6.90
CA ASN A 100 -17.48 2.74 6.63
C ASN A 100 -17.12 1.32 7.02
N ASN A 101 -16.29 0.65 6.24
CA ASN A 101 -15.73 -0.65 6.58
C ASN A 101 -14.20 -0.70 6.45
N THR A 102 -13.56 0.46 6.28
CA THR A 102 -12.10 0.59 6.15
C THR A 102 -11.60 1.50 7.26
N PHE A 103 -10.63 1.02 8.04
CA PHE A 103 -10.22 1.68 9.28
C PHE A 103 -8.69 1.74 9.37
N ALA A 104 -8.16 2.85 9.89
CA ALA A 104 -6.72 3.06 10.05
C ALA A 104 -6.11 2.13 11.13
N CYS A 105 -4.86 1.76 10.90
CA CYS A 105 -3.98 1.02 11.78
C CYS A 105 -2.71 1.81 12.05
N GLN A 106 -2.01 1.46 13.13
CA GLN A 106 -0.71 2.04 13.44
C GLN A 106 0.44 1.34 12.69
N THR A 107 0.23 0.07 12.32
CA THR A 107 1.25 -0.78 11.69
C THR A 107 0.65 -1.65 10.59
N ILE A 108 1.48 -2.09 9.66
CA ILE A 108 1.13 -3.10 8.65
C ILE A 108 0.77 -4.43 9.33
N ALA A 109 1.53 -4.85 10.34
CA ALA A 109 1.24 -6.07 11.10
C ALA A 109 -0.17 -6.05 11.74
N GLU A 110 -0.60 -4.90 12.26
CA GLU A 110 -1.94 -4.74 12.79
C GLU A 110 -3.00 -4.82 11.68
N SER A 111 -2.76 -4.17 10.53
CA SER A 111 -3.63 -4.24 9.36
C SER A 111 -3.82 -5.68 8.90
N ILE A 112 -2.74 -6.46 8.75
CA ILE A 112 -2.78 -7.89 8.38
C ILE A 112 -3.65 -8.67 9.36
N LYS A 113 -3.43 -8.49 10.67
CA LYS A 113 -4.14 -9.25 11.71
C LYS A 113 -5.64 -8.96 11.74
N LYS A 114 -6.04 -7.74 11.40
CA LYS A 114 -7.43 -7.27 11.50
C LYS A 114 -8.21 -7.38 10.20
N THR A 115 -7.53 -7.48 9.05
CA THR A 115 -8.21 -7.54 7.75
C THR A 115 -9.02 -8.83 7.65
N GLU A 116 -10.31 -8.67 7.34
CA GLU A 116 -11.22 -9.78 7.09
C GLU A 116 -11.25 -10.07 5.58
N CYS A 117 -11.19 -11.34 5.19
CA CYS A 117 -11.29 -11.82 3.81
C CYS A 117 -12.33 -12.93 3.70
#